data_AF-C9JKU2-F1
#
_entry.id   AF-C9JKU2-F1
#
_cell.length_a   1.000
_cell.length_b   1.000
_cell.length_c   1.000
_cell.angle_alpha   90.00
_cell.angle_beta   90.00
_cell.angle_gamma   90.00
#
_symmetry.space_group_name_H-M   'P 1'
#
loop_
_entity.id
_entity.type
_entity.pdbx_description
1 polymer ?
#
loop_
_entity_poly.entity_id
_entity_poly.type
_entity_poly.pdbx_seq_one_letter_code
_entity_poly.pdbx_strand_id
1 'polypeptide(L)'
;MNRLRNAKIYVERAVKQKKIFTIQGCYPVIRCLLRRRGWVEKKMVHRSGPTLLPPQKDLDSSAMGDSDTTEDEDEDEDEEFQPSQLFDFDDLLKFDDLDGTHALMSRMVQNEIPYFIWTTRRDVLDCRFLSKDQMINHYARAGSFTTKVGLCLNLRNLPWFDEVDANSFFPRCYCLGAEDDKKAFIGKE
;
A
#
# COMPACT_ATOMS: atom_id res chain seq x y z
N MET A 1 17.70 33.51 10.54
CA MET A 1 17.07 33.95 9.26
C MET A 1 17.34 33.02 8.07
N ASN A 2 18.47 32.30 7.98
CA ASN A 2 18.79 31.49 6.79
C ASN A 2 17.97 30.21 6.61
N ARG A 3 17.53 29.54 7.68
CA ARG A 3 16.80 28.27 7.60
C ARG A 3 15.47 28.38 6.85
N LEU A 4 14.64 29.37 7.18
CA LEU A 4 13.35 29.59 6.50
C LEU A 4 13.54 29.92 5.02
N ARG A 5 14.54 30.75 4.69
CA ARG A 5 14.87 31.12 3.32
C ARG A 5 15.33 29.89 2.52
N ASN A 6 16.19 29.07 3.09
CA ASN A 6 16.66 27.83 2.46
C ASN A 6 15.50 26.84 2.26
N ALA A 7 14.68 26.62 3.29
CA ALA A 7 13.49 25.75 3.19
C ALA A 7 12.55 26.21 2.07
N LYS A 8 12.32 27.52 1.97
CA LYS A 8 11.50 28.10 0.90
C LYS A 8 12.08 27.83 -0.50
N ILE A 9 13.39 28.02 -0.70
CA ILE A 9 14.06 27.72 -1.97
C ILE A 9 13.93 26.23 -2.33
N TYR A 10 14.13 25.33 -1.35
CA TYR A 10 13.97 23.89 -1.56
C TYR A 10 12.53 23.52 -1.95
N VAL A 11 11.54 24.07 -1.26
CA VAL A 11 10.11 23.85 -1.54
C VAL A 11 9.74 24.37 -2.93
N GLU A 12 10.09 25.61 -3.26
CA GLU A 12 9.81 26.19 -4.59
C GLU A 12 10.42 25.34 -5.71
N ARG A 13 11.64 24.83 -5.52
CA ARG A 13 12.28 23.91 -6.46
C ARG A 13 11.52 22.59 -6.58
N ALA A 14 11.10 22.01 -5.46
CA ALA A 14 10.37 20.76 -5.44
C ALA A 14 8.99 20.89 -6.10
N VAL A 15 8.24 21.96 -5.82
CA VAL A 15 6.97 22.29 -6.49
C VAL A 15 7.18 22.40 -8.00
N LYS A 16 8.16 23.21 -8.44
CA LYS A 16 8.46 23.40 -9.86
C LYS A 16 8.85 22.09 -10.57
N GLN A 17 9.53 21.19 -9.87
CA GLN A 17 9.98 19.90 -10.40
C GLN A 17 8.98 18.76 -10.18
N LYS A 18 7.79 19.02 -9.63
CA LYS A 18 6.81 17.98 -9.25
C LYS A 18 7.40 16.92 -8.30
N LYS A 19 8.30 17.32 -7.41
CA LYS A 19 8.99 16.46 -6.43
C LYS A 19 8.36 16.55 -5.04
N ILE A 20 7.06 16.33 -4.97
CA ILE A 20 6.31 16.30 -3.72
C ILE A 20 5.84 14.87 -3.51
N PHE A 21 6.07 14.32 -2.32
CA PHE A 21 5.66 12.96 -2.01
C PHE A 21 4.87 12.88 -0.70
N THR A 22 4.09 11.82 -0.56
CA THR A 22 3.40 11.47 0.67
C THR A 22 3.65 10.00 0.98
N ILE A 23 3.85 9.69 2.26
CA ILE A 23 3.96 8.32 2.76
C ILE A 23 2.92 8.11 3.86
N GLN A 24 2.12 7.05 3.73
CA GLN A 24 1.29 6.48 4.79
C GLN A 24 1.92 5.15 5.20
N GLY A 25 2.18 4.97 6.51
CA GLY A 25 2.91 3.83 7.06
C GLY A 25 4.39 4.08 7.36
N CYS A 26 5.03 3.08 7.96
CA CYS A 26 6.41 3.11 8.47
C CYS A 26 7.43 2.76 7.37
N TYR A 27 7.71 3.72 6.47
CA TYR A 27 8.71 3.56 5.40
C TYR A 27 9.89 4.54 5.52
N PRO A 28 10.75 4.42 6.56
CA PRO A 28 11.86 5.33 6.78
C PRO A 28 12.88 5.33 5.64
N VAL A 29 13.16 4.16 5.06
CA VAL A 29 14.11 4.01 3.94
C VAL A 29 13.63 4.79 2.71
N ILE A 30 12.38 4.61 2.30
CA ILE A 30 11.79 5.34 1.16
C ILE A 30 11.80 6.85 1.42
N ARG A 31 11.40 7.27 2.62
CA ARG A 31 11.42 8.67 3.05
C ARG A 31 12.82 9.29 2.92
N CYS A 32 13.84 8.61 3.45
CA CYS A 32 15.22 9.07 3.40
C CYS A 32 15.72 9.18 1.95
N LEU A 33 15.48 8.15 1.15
CA LEU A 33 15.87 8.08 -0.25
C LEU A 33 15.21 9.17 -1.12
N LEU A 34 13.95 9.50 -0.87
CA LEU A 34 13.25 10.58 -1.57
C LEU A 34 13.79 11.96 -1.16
N ARG A 35 13.98 12.19 0.14
CA ARG A 35 14.58 13.44 0.65
C ARG A 35 15.97 13.69 0.06
N ARG A 36 16.84 12.67 0.02
CA ARG A 36 18.17 12.74 -0.61
C ARG A 36 18.11 13.11 -2.10
N ARG A 37 17.03 12.76 -2.81
CA ARG A 37 16.78 13.11 -4.22
C ARG A 37 16.12 14.49 -4.42
N GLY A 38 15.99 15.26 -3.33
CA GLY A 38 15.40 16.60 -3.33
C GLY A 38 13.88 16.61 -3.36
N TRP A 39 13.24 15.53 -2.92
CA TRP A 39 11.79 15.49 -2.76
C TRP A 39 11.36 16.05 -1.40
N VAL A 40 10.20 16.70 -1.38
CA VAL A 40 9.60 17.27 -0.17
C VAL A 40 8.40 16.45 0.26
N GLU A 41 8.40 16.05 1.52
CA GLU A 41 7.30 15.27 2.10
C GLU A 41 6.13 16.18 2.46
N LYS A 42 4.97 15.90 1.90
CA LYS A 42 3.68 16.34 2.41
C LYS A 42 3.18 15.29 3.40
N LYS A 43 3.33 15.56 4.69
CA LYS A 43 2.76 14.68 5.73
C LYS A 43 1.25 14.67 5.62
N MET A 44 0.64 13.49 5.66
CA MET A 44 -0.81 13.39 5.78
C MET A 44 -1.23 14.00 7.11
N VAL A 45 -2.20 14.90 7.05
CA VAL A 45 -2.90 15.33 8.26
C VAL A 45 -3.63 14.08 8.75
N HIS A 46 -3.16 13.50 9.85
CA HIS A 46 -3.96 12.54 10.58
C HIS A 46 -5.16 13.36 11.06
N ARG A 47 -6.29 13.23 10.36
CA ARG A 47 -7.56 13.63 10.96
C ARG A 47 -7.73 12.61 12.08
N SER A 48 -7.30 12.96 13.28
CA SER A 48 -7.76 12.29 14.49
C SER A 48 -9.28 12.48 14.47
N GLY A 49 -10.00 11.50 13.92
CA GLY A 49 -11.43 11.43 14.07
C GLY A 49 -11.75 11.34 15.56
N PRO A 50 -12.94 11.78 16.00
CA PRO A 50 -13.33 11.59 17.39
C PRO A 50 -13.32 10.08 17.66
N THR A 51 -12.59 9.67 18.69
CA THR A 51 -12.56 8.32 19.24
C THR A 51 -14.00 7.81 19.40
N LEU A 52 -14.46 6.96 18.48
CA LEU A 52 -15.76 6.32 18.62
C LEU A 52 -15.63 5.24 19.69
N LEU A 53 -16.49 5.35 20.70
CA LEU A 53 -16.69 4.41 21.79
C LEU A 53 -16.99 3.00 21.24
N PRO A 54 -16.67 1.92 21.98
CA PRO A 54 -16.87 0.55 21.51
C PRO A 54 -18.36 0.26 21.25
N PRO A 55 -18.71 -0.54 20.21
CA PRO A 55 -20.10 -0.78 19.84
C PRO A 55 -20.82 -1.65 20.88
N GLN A 56 -21.97 -1.18 21.36
CA GLN A 56 -22.93 -2.02 22.09
C GLN A 56 -23.59 -3.01 21.12
N LYS A 57 -23.60 -4.28 21.52
CA LYS A 57 -24.41 -5.35 20.90
C LYS A 57 -25.88 -5.06 21.11
N ASP A 58 -26.68 -5.11 20.04
CA ASP A 58 -28.10 -5.43 20.08
C ASP A 58 -28.53 -6.16 18.80
N LEU A 59 -29.49 -7.08 18.97
CA LEU A 59 -29.90 -8.17 18.09
C LEU A 59 -30.99 -7.81 17.05
N ASP A 60 -30.96 -8.56 15.94
CA ASP A 60 -32.03 -9.01 15.02
C ASP A 60 -32.71 -8.06 14.00
N SER A 61 -32.48 -8.29 12.69
CA SER A 61 -33.46 -8.94 11.76
C SER A 61 -33.06 -8.87 10.26
N SER A 62 -33.21 -10.03 9.60
CA SER A 62 -33.32 -10.40 8.18
C SER A 62 -33.17 -9.37 7.02
N ALA A 63 -32.28 -9.66 6.06
CA ALA A 63 -32.52 -9.55 4.61
C ALA A 63 -31.36 -10.20 3.81
N MET A 64 -31.70 -10.86 2.70
CA MET A 64 -30.80 -11.57 1.77
C MET A 64 -29.89 -10.62 0.96
N GLY A 65 -28.65 -11.04 0.70
CA GLY A 65 -27.69 -10.44 -0.26
C GLY A 65 -26.25 -10.80 0.16
N ASP A 66 -25.63 -11.82 -0.43
CA ASP A 66 -24.75 -11.80 -1.62
C ASP A 66 -23.42 -11.05 -1.42
N SER A 67 -22.33 -11.72 -1.81
CA SER A 67 -20.91 -11.38 -1.69
C SER A 67 -20.24 -11.60 -0.31
N ASP A 68 -19.91 -12.86 -0.03
CA ASP A 68 -18.94 -13.24 1.01
C ASP A 68 -17.51 -12.94 0.51
N THR A 69 -17.08 -11.68 0.70
CA THR A 69 -15.67 -11.35 0.79
C THR A 69 -15.36 -11.21 2.27
N THR A 70 -14.86 -12.29 2.88
CA THR A 70 -14.29 -12.20 4.23
C THR A 70 -13.17 -11.17 4.18
N GLU A 71 -13.39 -10.03 4.83
CA GLU A 71 -12.33 -9.11 5.18
C GLU A 71 -11.44 -9.86 6.18
N ASP A 72 -10.33 -10.39 5.68
CA ASP A 72 -9.24 -10.84 6.53
C ASP A 72 -8.81 -9.59 7.33
N GLU A 73 -9.21 -9.55 8.60
CA GLU A 73 -8.65 -8.63 9.58
C GLU A 73 -7.17 -9.02 9.72
N ASP A 74 -6.33 -8.42 8.88
CA ASP A 74 -4.88 -8.42 9.08
C ASP A 74 -4.63 -7.74 10.43
N GLU A 75 -4.57 -8.54 11.50
CA GLU A 75 -3.89 -8.18 12.74
C GLU A 75 -2.45 -7.88 12.33
N ASP A 76 -2.14 -6.58 12.24
CA ASP A 76 -0.79 -6.08 11.98
C ASP A 76 0.09 -6.53 13.16
N GLU A 77 0.62 -7.76 13.11
CA GLU A 77 1.78 -8.12 13.91
C GLU A 77 2.92 -7.22 13.43
N ASP A 78 3.31 -6.28 14.28
CA ASP A 78 4.52 -5.48 14.13
C ASP A 78 5.74 -6.41 14.16
N GLU A 79 5.97 -7.15 13.08
CA GLU A 79 7.17 -7.95 12.84
C GLU A 79 8.34 -6.98 12.78
N GLU A 80 9.07 -6.87 13.89
CA GLU A 80 10.27 -6.06 14.06
C GLU A 80 11.33 -6.53 13.06
N PHE A 81 11.36 -5.86 11.91
CA PHE A 81 12.25 -6.16 10.79
C PHE A 81 13.71 -5.95 11.21
N GLN A 82 14.40 -7.02 11.62
CA GLN A 82 15.84 -6.99 11.98
C GLN A 82 16.69 -6.97 10.68
N PRO A 83 17.34 -5.85 10.31
CA PRO A 83 18.01 -5.75 9.01
C PRO A 83 19.40 -6.38 9.01
N SER A 84 19.76 -7.04 7.91
CA SER A 84 21.12 -7.49 7.61
C SER A 84 22.11 -6.32 7.56
N GLN A 85 23.30 -6.52 8.17
CA GLN A 85 24.39 -5.57 8.48
C GLN A 85 25.01 -4.72 7.34
N LEU A 86 24.38 -4.59 6.18
CA LEU A 86 24.92 -3.88 5.01
C LEU A 86 24.47 -2.41 4.87
N PHE A 87 23.57 -1.93 5.75
CA PHE A 87 23.14 -0.54 5.80
C PHE A 87 23.11 -0.06 7.25
N ASP A 88 23.84 1.02 7.56
CA ASP A 88 23.82 1.65 8.88
C ASP A 88 22.44 2.31 9.12
N PHE A 89 21.54 1.55 9.74
CA PHE A 89 20.17 1.99 10.04
C PHE A 89 20.17 3.15 11.04
N ASP A 90 21.20 3.26 11.89
CA ASP A 90 21.35 4.35 12.86
C ASP A 90 21.58 5.70 12.15
N ASP A 91 22.33 5.71 11.03
CA ASP A 91 22.46 6.89 10.16
C ASP A 91 21.14 7.26 9.46
N LEU A 92 20.28 6.28 9.19
CA LEU A 92 18.97 6.48 8.57
C LEU A 92 17.95 7.06 9.59
N LEU A 93 18.05 6.65 10.85
CA LEU A 93 17.31 7.22 11.97
C LEU A 93 17.83 8.61 12.37
N LYS A 94 19.12 8.92 12.17
CA LYS A 94 19.68 10.27 12.36
C LYS A 94 19.18 11.33 11.37
N PHE A 95 18.47 10.93 10.30
CA PHE A 95 17.69 11.85 9.46
C PHE A 95 16.36 12.28 10.10
N ASP A 96 16.10 11.88 11.34
CA ASP A 96 15.08 12.52 12.14
C ASP A 96 15.31 14.02 12.15
N ASP A 97 14.19 14.73 12.07
CA ASP A 97 14.10 16.15 11.82
C ASP A 97 14.55 16.96 13.06
N LEU A 98 15.80 16.78 13.51
CA LEU A 98 16.36 17.37 14.73
C LEU A 98 16.18 18.90 14.76
N ASP A 99 16.24 19.53 13.60
CA ASP A 99 15.98 20.96 13.46
C ASP A 99 14.49 21.29 13.24
N GLY A 100 13.64 20.35 12.80
CA GLY A 100 12.24 20.61 12.41
C GLY A 100 12.08 21.16 10.98
N THR A 101 13.13 21.09 10.16
CA THR A 101 13.17 21.63 8.79
C THR A 101 12.20 20.88 7.87
N HIS A 102 12.10 19.57 7.97
CA HIS A 102 11.15 18.77 7.19
C HIS A 102 9.70 19.03 7.62
N ALA A 103 9.44 19.22 8.91
CA ALA A 103 8.13 19.62 9.42
C ALA A 103 7.73 21.01 8.88
N LEU A 104 8.66 21.96 8.84
CA LEU A 104 8.43 23.28 8.25
C LEU A 104 8.12 23.18 6.75
N MET A 105 8.93 22.44 5.98
CA MET A 105 8.69 22.24 4.55
C MET A 105 7.36 21.54 4.28
N SER A 106 6.99 20.55 5.11
CA SER A 106 5.69 19.87 5.01
C SER A 106 4.51 20.83 5.18
N ARG A 107 4.62 21.82 6.07
CA ARG A 107 3.58 22.87 6.22
C ARG A 107 3.52 23.78 4.99
N MET A 108 4.67 24.07 4.36
CA MET A 108 4.72 24.90 3.14
C MET A 108 4.07 24.22 1.94
N VAL A 109 4.13 22.89 1.83
CA VAL A 109 3.49 22.12 0.74
C VAL A 109 2.12 21.54 1.09
N GLN A 110 1.48 21.99 2.18
CA GLN A 110 0.22 21.41 2.66
C GLN A 110 -0.92 21.49 1.60
N ASN A 111 -0.90 22.54 0.78
CA ASN A 111 -1.90 22.78 -0.27
C ASN A 111 -1.48 22.26 -1.64
N GLU A 112 -0.27 21.71 -1.75
CA GLU A 112 0.24 21.16 -3.01
C GLU A 112 -0.20 19.71 -3.18
N ILE A 113 -0.30 19.25 -4.42
CA ILE A 113 -0.59 17.85 -4.73
C ILE A 113 0.69 17.00 -4.66
N PRO A 114 0.68 15.83 -4.01
CA PRO A 114 1.80 14.89 -4.07
C PRO A 114 1.82 14.18 -5.42
N TYR A 115 3.00 14.03 -6.02
CA TYR A 115 3.23 13.33 -7.29
C TYR A 115 3.76 11.91 -7.10
N PHE A 116 4.22 11.57 -5.90
CA PHE A 116 4.59 10.22 -5.53
C PHE A 116 3.94 9.87 -4.20
N ILE A 117 3.11 8.85 -4.19
CA ILE A 117 2.29 8.46 -3.04
C ILE A 117 2.65 7.02 -2.71
N TRP A 118 3.09 6.79 -1.48
CA TRP A 118 3.43 5.47 -0.97
C TRP A 118 2.53 5.13 0.21
N THR A 119 1.79 4.03 0.14
CA THR A 119 0.89 3.59 1.21
C THR A 119 1.13 2.12 1.52
N THR A 120 0.81 1.70 2.75
CA THR A 120 0.84 0.28 3.12
C THR A 120 -0.29 -0.46 2.43
N ARG A 121 -1.52 0.04 2.58
CA ARG A 121 -2.73 -0.58 2.02
C ARG A 121 -3.20 0.18 0.78
N ARG A 122 -3.84 -0.54 -0.15
CA ARG A 122 -4.35 0.01 -1.42
C ARG A 122 -5.58 0.89 -1.21
N ASP A 123 -6.47 0.50 -0.30
CA ASP A 123 -7.76 1.11 0.00
C ASP A 123 -7.65 2.52 0.63
N VAL A 124 -6.46 2.90 1.09
CA VAL A 124 -6.16 4.26 1.60
C VAL A 124 -6.45 5.34 0.56
N LEU A 125 -6.35 5.02 -0.74
CA LEU A 125 -6.56 5.98 -1.81
C LEU A 125 -7.24 5.35 -3.02
N ASP A 126 -8.32 5.98 -3.50
CA ASP A 126 -8.94 5.58 -4.76
C ASP A 126 -8.18 6.18 -5.95
N CYS A 127 -7.46 5.31 -6.66
CA CYS A 127 -6.60 5.69 -7.78
C CYS A 127 -7.36 6.31 -8.95
N ARG A 128 -8.70 6.19 -9.02
CA ARG A 128 -9.53 6.82 -10.06
C ARG A 128 -9.55 8.34 -9.97
N PHE A 129 -9.26 8.90 -8.80
CA PHE A 129 -9.19 10.35 -8.58
C PHE A 129 -7.78 10.93 -8.80
N LEU A 130 -6.79 10.10 -9.15
CA LEU A 130 -5.44 10.55 -9.41
C LEU A 130 -5.29 11.12 -10.82
N SER A 131 -4.43 12.13 -10.94
CA SER A 131 -3.97 12.62 -12.23
C SER A 131 -2.96 11.67 -12.85
N LYS A 132 -2.84 11.68 -14.18
CA LYS A 132 -1.96 10.76 -14.95
C LYS A 132 -0.47 10.87 -14.59
N ASP A 133 -0.05 11.99 -14.01
CA ASP A 133 1.31 12.28 -13.61
C ASP A 133 1.59 12.00 -12.13
N GLN A 134 0.60 11.51 -11.37
CA GLN A 134 0.79 11.02 -10.02
C GLN A 134 1.13 9.53 -10.02
N MET A 135 2.14 9.16 -9.25
CA MET A 135 2.61 7.79 -9.08
C MET A 135 2.14 7.23 -7.74
N ILE A 136 1.67 5.98 -7.75
CA ILE A 136 1.34 5.18 -6.56
C ILE A 136 2.07 3.84 -6.59
N ASN A 137 2.31 3.26 -5.42
CA ASN A 137 2.94 1.93 -5.28
C ASN A 137 1.96 0.76 -5.41
N HIS A 138 0.70 1.02 -5.77
CA HIS A 138 -0.35 0.01 -5.89
C HIS A 138 -1.01 0.05 -7.28
N TYR A 139 -1.26 -1.11 -7.87
CA TYR A 139 -2.15 -1.22 -9.02
C TYR A 139 -3.61 -1.31 -8.57
N ALA A 140 -4.55 -0.91 -9.44
CA ALA A 140 -5.98 -0.91 -9.12
C ALA A 140 -6.51 -2.30 -8.72
N ARG A 141 -5.98 -3.37 -9.32
CA ARG A 141 -6.43 -4.76 -9.09
C ARG A 141 -5.23 -5.68 -8.92
N ALA A 142 -5.21 -6.45 -7.84
CA ALA A 142 -4.22 -7.50 -7.58
C ALA A 142 -4.85 -8.88 -7.32
N GLY A 143 -6.15 -8.93 -6.97
CA GLY A 143 -6.84 -10.12 -6.48
C GLY A 143 -6.92 -11.30 -7.46
N SER A 144 -6.60 -11.13 -8.74
CA SER A 144 -6.60 -12.24 -9.69
C SER A 144 -5.50 -13.26 -9.39
N PHE A 145 -4.34 -12.85 -8.87
CA PHE A 145 -3.22 -13.76 -8.58
C PHE A 145 -2.77 -13.71 -7.12
N THR A 146 -3.21 -12.73 -6.32
CA THR A 146 -2.92 -12.66 -4.89
C THR A 146 -3.93 -13.43 -4.02
N THR A 147 -4.90 -14.12 -4.63
CA THR A 147 -5.84 -15.01 -3.93
C THR A 147 -5.60 -16.46 -4.31
N LYS A 148 -5.86 -17.39 -3.39
CA LYS A 148 -5.72 -18.82 -3.66
C LYS A 148 -6.61 -19.27 -4.82
N VAL A 149 -7.87 -18.84 -4.82
CA VAL A 149 -8.85 -19.16 -5.88
C VAL A 149 -8.44 -18.52 -7.21
N GLY A 150 -8.08 -17.23 -7.22
CA GLY A 150 -7.67 -16.54 -8.44
C GLY A 150 -6.43 -17.17 -9.08
N LEU A 151 -5.41 -17.49 -8.28
CA LEU A 151 -4.20 -18.14 -8.76
C LEU A 151 -4.48 -19.54 -9.32
N CYS A 152 -5.29 -20.34 -8.61
CA CYS A 152 -5.74 -21.65 -9.08
C CYS A 152 -6.43 -21.58 -10.45
N LEU A 153 -7.35 -20.64 -10.63
CA LEU A 153 -8.10 -20.48 -11.88
C LEU A 153 -7.23 -19.92 -13.02
N ASN A 154 -6.32 -18.98 -12.73
CA ASN A 154 -5.45 -18.41 -13.76
C ASN A 154 -4.46 -19.44 -14.32
N LEU A 155 -3.84 -20.27 -13.46
CA LEU A 155 -2.84 -21.23 -13.90
C LEU A 155 -3.43 -22.39 -14.73
N ARG A 156 -4.73 -22.67 -14.62
CA ARG A 156 -5.43 -23.58 -15.55
C ARG A 156 -5.48 -23.06 -16.98
N ASN A 157 -5.48 -21.73 -17.13
CA ASN A 157 -5.47 -21.05 -18.42
C ASN A 157 -4.04 -20.73 -18.89
N LEU A 158 -3.00 -21.17 -18.17
CA LEU A 158 -1.60 -20.97 -18.56
C LEU A 158 -1.30 -21.41 -20.00
N PRO A 159 -1.86 -22.52 -20.54
CA PRO A 159 -1.64 -22.93 -21.94
C PRO A 159 -2.04 -21.89 -23.00
N TRP A 160 -2.83 -20.87 -22.64
CA TRP A 160 -3.14 -19.75 -23.54
C TRP A 160 -2.02 -18.70 -23.63
N PHE A 161 -1.05 -18.74 -22.72
CA PHE A 161 0.02 -17.75 -22.59
C PHE A 161 1.41 -18.36 -22.70
N ASP A 162 1.59 -19.61 -22.24
CA ASP A 162 2.88 -20.30 -22.22
C ASP A 162 2.69 -21.83 -22.35
N GLU A 163 3.68 -22.53 -22.89
CA GLU A 163 3.66 -23.99 -23.09
C GLU A 163 4.07 -24.78 -21.83
N VAL A 164 4.62 -24.12 -20.81
CA VAL A 164 5.03 -24.78 -19.56
C VAL A 164 3.82 -25.39 -18.84
N ASP A 165 3.94 -26.65 -18.45
CA ASP A 165 2.93 -27.32 -17.62
C ASP A 165 2.87 -26.69 -16.22
N ALA A 166 1.73 -26.10 -15.87
CA ALA A 166 1.49 -25.51 -14.56
C ALA A 166 1.73 -26.52 -13.42
N ASN A 167 1.47 -27.82 -13.63
CA ASN A 167 1.66 -28.83 -12.60
C ASN A 167 3.13 -29.10 -12.26
N SER A 168 4.07 -28.61 -13.07
CA SER A 168 5.51 -28.74 -12.80
C SER A 168 6.00 -27.83 -11.68
N PHE A 169 5.30 -26.72 -11.42
CA PHE A 169 5.70 -25.71 -10.42
C PHE A 169 4.57 -25.27 -9.48
N PHE A 170 3.31 -25.58 -9.80
CA PHE A 170 2.16 -25.27 -8.97
C PHE A 170 1.43 -26.57 -8.57
N PRO A 171 1.28 -26.85 -7.26
CA PRO A 171 0.53 -28.01 -6.80
C PRO A 171 -0.90 -27.98 -7.34
N ARG A 172 -1.37 -29.12 -7.84
CA ARG A 172 -2.73 -29.30 -8.33
C ARG A 172 -3.74 -28.76 -7.30
N CYS A 173 -4.62 -27.87 -7.75
CA CYS A 173 -5.55 -27.12 -6.88
C CYS A 173 -6.97 -27.14 -7.45
N TYR A 174 -7.96 -27.20 -6.55
CA TYR A 174 -9.39 -27.24 -6.87
C TYR A 174 -10.17 -26.28 -5.96
N CYS A 175 -11.12 -25.55 -6.54
CA CYS A 175 -12.07 -24.71 -5.83
C CYS A 175 -13.30 -25.53 -5.43
N LEU A 176 -13.30 -26.08 -4.20
CA LEU A 176 -14.36 -27.01 -3.76
C LEU A 176 -15.76 -26.37 -3.62
N GLY A 177 -15.85 -25.05 -3.66
CA GLY A 177 -17.13 -24.32 -3.74
C GLY A 177 -17.80 -24.43 -5.12
N ALA A 178 -17.05 -24.79 -6.16
CA ALA A 178 -17.59 -25.09 -7.48
C ALA A 178 -17.80 -26.62 -7.62
N GLU A 179 -19.01 -27.03 -7.99
CA GLU A 179 -19.37 -28.45 -8.02
C GLU A 179 -18.54 -29.25 -9.04
N ASP A 180 -18.19 -28.67 -10.19
CA ASP A 180 -17.34 -29.32 -11.19
C ASP A 180 -15.93 -29.58 -10.66
N ASP A 181 -15.36 -28.61 -9.94
CA ASP A 181 -14.05 -28.74 -9.29
C ASP A 181 -14.08 -29.78 -8.16
N LYS A 182 -15.16 -29.80 -7.39
CA LYS A 182 -15.36 -30.80 -6.33
C LYS A 182 -15.46 -32.21 -6.89
N LYS A 183 -16.19 -32.40 -8.00
CA LYS A 183 -16.26 -33.68 -8.73
C LYS A 183 -14.89 -34.12 -9.26
N ALA A 184 -14.15 -33.21 -9.89
CA ALA A 184 -12.80 -33.46 -10.38
C ALA A 184 -11.83 -33.82 -9.24
N PHE A 185 -11.99 -33.19 -8.07
CA PHE A 185 -11.20 -33.49 -6.88
C PHE A 185 -11.49 -34.90 -6.32
N ILE A 186 -12.75 -35.30 -6.21
CA ILE A 186 -13.14 -36.63 -5.69
C ILE A 186 -12.99 -37.75 -6.74
N GLY A 187 -12.73 -37.41 -8.00
CA GLY A 187 -12.62 -38.38 -9.10
C GLY A 187 -13.96 -39.05 -9.46
N LYS A 188 -15.09 -38.36 -9.27
CA LYS A 188 -16.41 -38.85 -9.69
C LYS A 188 -16.89 -38.04 -10.89
N GLU A 189 -16.99 -38.69 -12.05
CA GLU A 189 -17.66 -38.15 -13.25
C GLU A 189 -19.19 -38.13 -13.07
#